data_AF-A0A2D8FQV6-F1
#
_entry.id   AF-A0A2D8FQV6-F1
#
_cell.length_a   1.000
_cell.length_b   1.000
_cell.length_c   1.000
_cell.angle_alpha   90.00
_cell.angle_beta   90.00
_cell.angle_gamma   90.00
#
_symmetry.space_group_name_H-M   'P 1'
#
loop_
_entity.id
_entity.type
_entity.pdbx_description
1 polymer ?
#
loop_
_entity_poly.entity_id
_entity_poly.type
_entity_poly.pdbx_seq_one_letter_code
_entity_poly.pdbx_strand_id
1 'polypeptide(L)'
;MNDKMSQKNSRPLSLRVPEPSGRPGDAPDFSHLTMDPAGAVDRPEVSTAPYEMRDHAFRLIRVLDEDGNAVGPWNPRLDPETLRRGLKAMILTRAFDDRMHRAHRQGKTSFYMKCTGEEAIAVAQGMILSREDMGFPTYRQQGLLIARGYPLTAMMNQIYSNAEDPIKGRQLPIMYSAKDYGFFTISGNLGTQVPQAVGWAMASAYKGDDKIAISWIGDGATAEGDFHNALTFASVYRAPVILNIVNNQWAISSFQGIAGGLETTFASKAIGYGLPALRVDGNDFLAVWAATQWAEERARSNQGATVIELFTYRGAPHSTSDDPSRYRPGDEHEKWPLGDPIERLRQHLTLIGEWDDERHMAALKEAVEQVRAAGKESEAIGTLGQSRPSVKTMFEEVYATEDWRLVEQRREVGV
;
A
#
# COMPACT_ATOMS: atom_id res chain seq x y z
N MET A 1 -65.18 -3.39 21.57
CA MET A 1 -64.03 -3.54 20.65
C MET A 1 -63.36 -2.19 20.54
N ASN A 2 -62.15 -2.03 21.11
CA ASN A 2 -61.11 -1.04 20.76
C ASN A 2 -60.23 -0.71 21.98
N ASP A 3 -59.40 -1.66 22.40
CA ASP A 3 -58.25 -1.33 23.27
C ASP A 3 -57.06 -2.27 23.03
N LYS A 4 -56.82 -2.59 21.77
CA LYS A 4 -55.66 -3.38 21.29
C LYS A 4 -54.84 -2.60 20.25
N MET A 5 -54.83 -1.27 20.32
CA MET A 5 -54.01 -0.45 19.42
C MET A 5 -52.81 0.13 20.19
N SER A 6 -51.62 -0.27 19.72
CA SER A 6 -50.29 0.24 20.07
C SER A 6 -49.60 -0.30 21.34
N GLN A 7 -49.49 -1.62 21.50
CA GLN A 7 -48.33 -2.16 22.22
C GLN A 7 -47.10 -2.04 21.32
N LYS A 8 -46.16 -1.15 21.66
CA LYS A 8 -44.86 -1.07 20.99
C LYS A 8 -44.12 -2.40 21.19
N ASN A 9 -43.47 -2.91 20.14
CA ASN A 9 -42.75 -4.19 20.18
C ASN A 9 -41.64 -4.23 21.27
N SER A 10 -40.95 -3.11 21.52
CA SER A 10 -39.99 -2.94 22.65
C SER A 10 -39.51 -1.47 22.75
N ARG A 11 -38.35 -1.24 23.41
CA ARG A 11 -37.63 0.04 23.44
C ARG A 11 -37.31 0.55 22.02
N PRO A 12 -37.25 1.88 21.80
CA PRO A 12 -36.83 2.43 20.51
C PRO A 12 -35.45 1.93 20.12
N LEU A 13 -35.27 1.58 18.85
CA LEU A 13 -33.96 1.29 18.28
C LEU A 13 -33.17 2.60 18.13
N SER A 14 -31.84 2.52 18.23
CA SER A 14 -30.93 3.63 17.95
C SER A 14 -29.97 3.24 16.83
N LEU A 15 -29.69 4.19 15.94
CA LEU A 15 -28.63 4.06 14.95
C LEU A 15 -27.29 4.39 15.62
N ARG A 16 -26.31 3.49 15.51
CA ARG A 16 -24.92 3.77 15.91
C ARG A 16 -24.15 4.24 14.68
N VAL A 17 -23.50 5.38 14.77
CA VAL A 17 -22.57 5.91 13.77
C VAL A 17 -21.18 5.97 14.41
N PRO A 18 -20.20 5.19 13.93
CA PRO A 18 -18.82 5.26 14.44
C PRO A 18 -18.21 6.65 14.33
N GLU A 19 -17.49 7.07 15.36
CA GLU A 19 -16.73 8.32 15.39
C GLU A 19 -15.25 8.03 15.73
N PRO A 20 -14.29 8.82 15.19
CA PRO A 20 -12.89 8.73 15.63
C PRO A 20 -12.73 9.19 17.08
N SER A 21 -11.63 8.78 17.72
CA SER A 21 -11.31 9.20 19.10
C SER A 21 -11.01 10.70 19.24
N GLY A 22 -10.63 11.38 18.14
CA GLY A 22 -10.37 12.82 18.12
C GLY A 22 -10.78 13.50 16.82
N ARG A 23 -11.06 14.80 16.92
CA ARG A 23 -11.43 15.73 15.84
C ARG A 23 -10.48 16.92 15.80
N PRO A 24 -10.58 17.83 14.81
CA PRO A 24 -9.77 19.04 14.79
C PRO A 24 -9.89 19.85 16.08
N GLY A 25 -8.76 20.10 16.74
CA GLY A 25 -8.69 20.79 18.03
C GLY A 25 -8.54 19.87 19.25
N ASP A 26 -8.82 18.58 19.10
CA ASP A 26 -8.59 17.58 20.16
C ASP A 26 -7.13 17.12 20.17
N ALA A 27 -6.69 16.59 21.31
CA ALA A 27 -5.41 15.89 21.39
C ALA A 27 -5.56 14.48 20.76
N PRO A 28 -4.61 14.03 19.93
CA PRO A 28 -4.58 12.63 19.47
C PRO A 28 -4.59 11.65 20.64
N ASP A 29 -5.49 10.66 20.59
CA ASP A 29 -5.63 9.61 21.58
C ASP A 29 -5.67 8.23 20.95
N PHE A 30 -4.61 7.45 21.21
CA PHE A 30 -4.43 6.06 20.80
C PHE A 30 -4.48 5.08 21.97
N SER A 31 -4.92 5.51 23.16
CA SER A 31 -4.99 4.66 24.36
C SER A 31 -5.92 3.46 24.20
N HIS A 32 -6.87 3.52 23.27
CA HIS A 32 -7.75 2.43 22.90
C HIS A 32 -7.04 1.30 22.13
N LEU A 33 -5.86 1.55 21.57
CA LEU A 33 -5.09 0.54 20.85
C LEU A 33 -4.37 -0.36 21.86
N THR A 34 -4.75 -1.64 21.89
CA THR A 34 -3.99 -2.67 22.61
C THR A 34 -2.97 -3.28 21.64
N MET A 35 -1.69 -3.17 21.95
CA MET A 35 -0.60 -3.69 21.11
C MET A 35 0.15 -4.77 21.85
N ASP A 36 0.44 -5.87 21.15
CA ASP A 36 1.39 -6.85 21.65
C ASP A 36 2.81 -6.24 21.75
N PRO A 37 3.60 -6.61 22.76
CA PRO A 37 5.03 -6.33 22.78
C PRO A 37 5.74 -6.95 21.57
N ALA A 38 6.85 -6.34 21.15
CA ALA A 38 7.69 -6.93 20.10
C ALA A 38 8.13 -8.34 20.47
N GLY A 39 8.06 -9.26 19.49
CA GLY A 39 8.41 -10.66 19.66
C GLY A 39 7.43 -11.52 20.45
N ALA A 40 6.30 -10.98 20.92
CA ALA A 40 5.33 -11.72 21.73
C ALA A 40 4.41 -12.67 20.93
N VAL A 41 4.28 -12.46 19.62
CA VAL A 41 3.49 -13.32 18.72
C VAL A 41 4.40 -14.41 18.17
N ASP A 42 3.98 -15.66 18.27
CA ASP A 42 4.70 -16.80 17.72
C ASP A 42 4.72 -16.77 16.19
N ARG A 43 5.70 -17.45 15.58
CA ARG A 43 5.79 -17.61 14.13
C ARG A 43 5.36 -19.05 13.79
N PRO A 44 4.17 -19.26 13.22
CA PRO A 44 3.68 -20.58 12.91
C PRO A 44 4.44 -21.15 11.69
N GLU A 45 4.45 -22.47 11.55
CA GLU A 45 4.92 -23.11 10.31
C GLU A 45 4.06 -22.66 9.11
N VAL A 46 4.65 -22.55 7.93
CA VAL A 46 3.93 -22.13 6.70
C VAL A 46 2.79 -23.07 6.32
N SER A 47 2.89 -24.35 6.71
CA SER A 47 1.87 -25.38 6.50
C SER A 47 0.77 -25.41 7.57
N THR A 48 0.85 -24.57 8.60
CA THR A 48 -0.14 -24.51 9.69
C THR A 48 -1.54 -24.28 9.12
N ALA A 49 -2.54 -24.98 9.66
CA ALA A 49 -3.90 -24.88 9.17
C ALA A 49 -4.50 -23.49 9.50
N PRO A 50 -5.28 -22.87 8.60
CA PRO A 50 -5.88 -21.56 8.85
C PRO A 50 -6.69 -21.46 10.16
N TYR A 51 -7.33 -22.57 10.58
CA TYR A 51 -8.08 -22.64 11.82
C TYR A 51 -7.21 -22.41 13.07
N GLU A 52 -5.97 -22.89 13.05
CA GLU A 52 -5.03 -22.81 14.17
C GLU A 52 -4.37 -21.43 14.26
N MET A 53 -4.44 -20.64 13.19
CA MET A 53 -3.84 -19.30 13.09
C MET A 53 -4.79 -18.16 13.47
N ARG A 54 -6.01 -18.44 13.95
CA ARG A 54 -7.05 -17.42 14.17
C ARG A 54 -6.59 -16.25 15.05
N ASP A 55 -5.81 -16.53 16.09
CA ASP A 55 -5.33 -15.50 17.01
C ASP A 55 -4.36 -14.51 16.33
N HIS A 56 -3.64 -14.93 15.29
CA HIS A 56 -2.72 -14.07 14.53
C HIS A 56 -3.43 -12.93 13.79
N ALA A 57 -4.74 -13.07 13.56
CA ALA A 57 -5.54 -12.01 12.97
C ALA A 57 -5.87 -10.89 13.98
N PHE A 58 -5.77 -11.16 15.29
CA PHE A 58 -6.10 -10.23 16.36
C PHE A 58 -4.85 -9.71 17.08
N ARG A 59 -3.76 -10.48 17.08
CA ARG A 59 -2.48 -10.13 17.69
C ARG A 59 -1.57 -9.39 16.71
N LEU A 60 -0.72 -8.51 17.22
CA LEU A 60 0.13 -7.65 16.41
C LEU A 60 1.57 -8.20 16.31
N ILE A 61 1.97 -8.66 15.13
CA ILE A 61 3.33 -9.11 14.86
C ILE A 61 4.26 -7.90 14.75
N ARG A 62 5.27 -7.88 15.62
CA ARG A 62 6.30 -6.84 15.76
C ARG A 62 7.66 -7.48 16.01
N VAL A 63 8.72 -6.92 15.43
CA VAL A 63 10.10 -7.39 15.56
C VAL A 63 10.96 -6.37 16.29
N LEU A 64 10.91 -5.10 15.90
CA LEU A 64 11.63 -4.00 16.54
C LEU A 64 10.87 -3.55 17.79
N ASP A 65 11.51 -3.70 18.95
CA ASP A 65 11.05 -3.12 20.20
C ASP A 65 11.29 -1.60 20.28
N GLU A 66 10.88 -0.98 21.39
CA GLU A 66 10.98 0.47 21.60
C GLU A 66 12.43 0.97 21.66
N ASP A 67 13.37 0.10 22.02
CA ASP A 67 14.81 0.40 22.06
C ASP A 67 15.49 0.15 20.71
N GLY A 68 14.77 -0.41 19.72
CA GLY A 68 15.26 -0.73 18.40
C GLY A 68 15.93 -2.11 18.28
N ASN A 69 15.81 -2.99 19.28
CA ASN A 69 16.30 -4.36 19.18
C ASN A 69 15.34 -5.22 18.35
N ALA A 70 15.90 -6.09 17.49
CA ALA A 70 15.12 -7.08 16.75
C ALA A 70 14.92 -8.35 17.60
N VAL A 71 13.71 -8.58 18.08
CA VAL A 71 13.36 -9.65 19.03
C VAL A 71 12.32 -10.64 18.50
N GLY A 72 12.22 -11.79 19.16
CA GLY A 72 11.19 -12.80 18.90
C GLY A 72 11.38 -13.64 17.64
N PRO A 73 10.42 -14.54 17.36
CA PRO A 73 10.55 -15.57 16.33
C PRO A 73 10.38 -15.02 14.91
N TRP A 74 9.82 -13.80 14.77
CA TRP A 74 9.66 -13.12 13.50
C TRP A 74 10.90 -12.35 13.05
N ASN A 75 11.96 -12.25 13.87
CA ASN A 75 13.20 -11.60 13.44
C ASN A 75 13.81 -12.33 12.22
N PRO A 76 13.83 -11.72 11.02
CA PRO A 76 14.31 -12.35 9.79
C PRO A 76 15.84 -12.51 9.72
N ARG A 77 16.59 -11.90 10.65
CA ARG A 77 18.06 -11.91 10.68
C ARG A 77 18.70 -11.48 9.35
N LEU A 78 18.15 -10.40 8.77
CA LEU A 78 18.65 -9.85 7.52
C LEU A 78 20.09 -9.38 7.69
N ASP A 79 20.86 -9.52 6.61
CA ASP A 79 22.20 -8.96 6.58
C ASP A 79 22.14 -7.42 6.59
N PRO A 80 23.18 -6.75 7.13
CA PRO A 80 23.22 -5.29 7.18
C PRO A 80 23.04 -4.58 5.84
N GLU A 81 23.51 -5.17 4.73
CA GLU A 81 23.42 -4.52 3.42
C GLU A 81 21.97 -4.45 2.95
N THR A 82 21.20 -5.52 3.16
CA THR A 82 19.75 -5.52 2.90
C THR A 82 19.04 -4.44 3.72
N LEU A 83 19.35 -4.31 5.01
CA LEU A 83 18.78 -3.28 5.88
C LEU A 83 19.14 -1.85 5.41
N ARG A 84 20.40 -1.60 5.06
CA ARG A 84 20.85 -0.30 4.52
C ARG A 84 20.15 0.05 3.21
N ARG A 85 19.98 -0.92 2.31
CA ARG A 85 19.23 -0.74 1.05
C ARG A 85 17.76 -0.43 1.31
N GLY A 86 17.13 -1.11 2.26
CA GLY A 86 15.75 -0.83 2.68
C GLY A 86 15.59 0.59 3.22
N LEU A 87 16.48 1.01 4.13
CA LEU A 87 16.47 2.38 4.67
C LEU A 87 16.63 3.43 3.56
N LYS A 88 17.63 3.25 2.67
CA LYS A 88 17.85 4.17 1.54
C LYS A 88 16.66 4.22 0.59
N ALA A 89 16.01 3.10 0.31
CA ALA A 89 14.83 3.06 -0.56
C ALA A 89 13.61 3.75 0.07
N MET A 90 13.39 3.62 1.39
CA MET A 90 12.36 4.39 2.08
C MET A 90 12.65 5.90 2.07
N ILE A 91 13.90 6.29 2.33
CA ILE A 91 14.35 7.69 2.24
C ILE A 91 14.13 8.25 0.83
N LEU A 92 14.49 7.49 -0.21
CA LEU A 92 14.28 7.89 -1.60
C LEU A 92 12.80 8.03 -1.95
N THR A 93 11.95 7.12 -1.45
CA THR A 93 10.49 7.18 -1.60
C THR A 93 9.93 8.47 -1.01
N ARG A 94 10.32 8.82 0.22
CA ARG A 94 9.87 10.05 0.87
C ARG A 94 10.40 11.31 0.17
N ALA A 95 11.65 11.31 -0.28
CA ALA A 95 12.24 12.42 -1.03
C ALA A 95 11.53 12.65 -2.38
N PHE A 96 11.20 11.55 -3.09
CA PHE A 96 10.42 11.59 -4.33
C PHE A 96 9.04 12.19 -4.08
N ASP A 97 8.33 11.71 -3.06
CA ASP A 97 7.01 12.22 -2.67
C ASP A 97 7.02 13.71 -2.37
N ASP A 98 8.00 14.17 -1.59
CA ASP A 98 8.13 15.59 -1.25
C ASP A 98 8.39 16.46 -2.48
N ARG A 99 9.21 15.97 -3.43
CA ARG A 99 9.47 16.68 -4.67
C ARG A 99 8.23 16.79 -5.55
N MET A 100 7.48 15.70 -5.71
CA MET A 100 6.29 15.68 -6.55
C MET A 100 5.13 16.47 -5.94
N HIS A 101 4.98 16.43 -4.62
CA HIS A 101 4.03 17.29 -3.91
C HIS A 101 4.37 18.79 -4.10
N ARG A 102 5.65 19.17 -4.04
CA ARG A 102 6.08 20.54 -4.37
C ARG A 102 5.84 20.88 -5.86
N ALA A 103 6.07 19.94 -6.76
CA ALA A 103 5.83 20.14 -8.19
C ALA A 103 4.35 20.44 -8.48
N HIS A 104 3.42 19.76 -7.80
CA HIS A 104 1.99 20.09 -7.86
C HIS A 104 1.71 21.53 -7.40
N ARG A 105 2.26 21.97 -6.27
CA ARG A 105 2.07 23.35 -5.78
C ARG A 105 2.63 24.42 -6.73
N GLN A 106 3.61 24.04 -7.56
CA GLN A 106 4.18 24.89 -8.61
C GLN A 106 3.39 24.82 -9.93
N GLY A 107 2.28 24.08 -9.99
CA GLY A 107 1.47 23.90 -11.20
C GLY A 107 2.11 23.00 -12.27
N LYS A 108 3.15 22.23 -11.93
CA LYS A 108 3.88 21.38 -12.90
C LYS A 108 3.16 20.05 -13.19
N THR A 109 2.27 19.61 -12.31
CA THR A 109 1.42 18.42 -12.47
C THR A 109 0.03 18.71 -11.90
N SER A 110 -0.98 17.96 -12.35
CA SER A 110 -2.37 18.14 -11.96
C SER A 110 -2.74 17.48 -10.63
N PHE A 111 -2.02 16.43 -10.21
CA PHE A 111 -2.40 15.62 -9.06
C PHE A 111 -1.21 14.85 -8.48
N TYR A 112 -1.18 14.63 -7.17
CA TYR A 112 -0.22 13.71 -6.54
C TYR A 112 -0.74 13.14 -5.20
N MET A 113 -0.26 11.95 -4.81
CA MET A 113 -0.52 11.35 -3.50
C MET A 113 0.79 10.86 -2.89
N LYS A 114 1.01 11.19 -1.61
CA LYS A 114 2.17 10.71 -0.83
C LYS A 114 1.83 9.43 -0.09
N CYS A 115 2.84 8.63 0.26
CA CYS A 115 2.74 7.47 1.16
C CYS A 115 3.53 7.68 2.47
N THR A 116 3.63 8.92 2.97
CA THR A 116 4.37 9.23 4.21
C THR A 116 3.82 8.45 5.40
N GLY A 117 4.69 7.68 6.07
CA GLY A 117 4.35 6.79 7.17
C GLY A 117 4.10 5.35 6.75
N GLU A 118 3.98 5.08 5.44
CA GLU A 118 3.62 3.79 4.85
C GLU A 118 4.78 3.18 4.03
N GLU A 119 5.96 3.81 4.02
CA GLU A 119 7.04 3.46 3.08
C GLU A 119 7.59 2.04 3.26
N ALA A 120 7.71 1.57 4.51
CA ALA A 120 8.24 0.24 4.83
C ALA A 120 7.45 -0.87 4.15
N ILE A 121 6.12 -0.73 4.06
CA ILE A 121 5.22 -1.70 3.43
C ILE A 121 5.67 -1.98 1.99
N ALA A 122 5.68 -0.94 1.17
CA ALA A 122 5.96 -1.07 -0.25
C ALA A 122 7.43 -1.44 -0.49
N VAL A 123 8.36 -0.87 0.29
CA VAL A 123 9.79 -1.11 0.09
C VAL A 123 10.18 -2.54 0.50
N ALA A 124 9.79 -3.02 1.68
CA ALA A 124 10.13 -4.37 2.12
C ALA A 124 9.58 -5.42 1.16
N GLN A 125 8.30 -5.29 0.78
CA GLN A 125 7.63 -6.22 -0.14
C GLN A 125 8.19 -6.16 -1.55
N GLY A 126 8.60 -4.98 -2.01
CA GLY A 126 9.25 -4.81 -3.31
C GLY A 126 10.65 -5.42 -3.38
N MET A 127 11.36 -5.50 -2.24
CA MET A 127 12.72 -6.03 -2.14
C MET A 127 12.78 -7.55 -1.97
N ILE A 128 11.87 -8.15 -1.19
CA ILE A 128 11.91 -9.59 -0.89
C ILE A 128 11.37 -10.45 -2.04
N LEU A 129 10.33 -9.98 -2.74
CA LEU A 129 9.68 -10.77 -3.79
C LEU A 129 10.49 -10.83 -5.08
N SER A 130 10.32 -11.93 -5.82
CA SER A 130 10.91 -12.09 -7.15
C SER A 130 10.39 -11.01 -8.10
N ARG A 131 11.22 -10.63 -9.08
CA ARG A 131 10.81 -9.72 -10.17
C ARG A 131 9.68 -10.30 -11.02
N GLU A 132 9.54 -11.63 -11.05
CA GLU A 132 8.48 -12.31 -11.79
C GLU A 132 7.15 -12.35 -11.04
N ASP A 133 7.14 -12.08 -9.74
CA ASP A 133 5.89 -11.97 -8.98
C ASP A 133 5.19 -10.65 -9.32
N MET A 134 3.92 -10.76 -9.68
CA MET A 134 3.12 -9.62 -10.09
C MET A 134 2.45 -8.96 -8.88
N GLY A 135 2.79 -7.69 -8.69
CA GLY A 135 2.11 -6.81 -7.76
C GLY A 135 0.89 -6.15 -8.38
N PHE A 136 -0.22 -6.13 -7.64
CA PHE A 136 -1.48 -5.45 -7.94
C PHE A 136 -1.69 -4.30 -6.94
N PRO A 137 -0.94 -3.19 -7.10
CA PRO A 137 -0.87 -2.09 -6.14
C PRO A 137 -2.12 -1.21 -6.16
N THR A 138 -2.28 -0.43 -5.10
CA THR A 138 -3.08 0.79 -5.14
C THR A 138 -2.20 1.97 -5.56
N TYR A 139 -2.77 3.17 -5.60
CA TYR A 139 -2.05 4.41 -5.85
C TYR A 139 -1.09 4.87 -4.73
N ARG A 140 -0.89 4.08 -3.66
CA ARG A 140 -0.04 4.39 -2.49
C ARG A 140 1.20 3.49 -2.33
N GLN A 141 1.48 2.59 -3.29
CA GLN A 141 2.62 1.68 -3.22
C GLN A 141 3.76 2.05 -4.20
N GLN A 142 4.01 3.34 -4.43
CA GLN A 142 5.12 3.81 -5.27
C GLN A 142 6.51 3.34 -4.78
N GLY A 143 6.65 3.02 -3.50
CA GLY A 143 7.87 2.41 -2.93
C GLY A 143 8.23 1.06 -3.58
N LEU A 144 7.28 0.33 -4.18
CA LEU A 144 7.56 -0.90 -4.95
C LEU A 144 8.43 -0.61 -6.17
N LEU A 145 8.08 0.44 -6.92
CA LEU A 145 8.80 0.85 -8.12
C LEU A 145 10.23 1.29 -7.75
N ILE A 146 10.36 2.06 -6.69
CA ILE A 146 11.66 2.54 -6.19
C ILE A 146 12.52 1.38 -5.70
N ALA A 147 11.96 0.47 -4.88
CA ALA A 147 12.66 -0.72 -4.39
C ALA A 147 13.11 -1.65 -5.53
N ARG A 148 12.33 -1.74 -6.61
CA ARG A 148 12.63 -2.55 -7.81
C ARG A 148 13.47 -1.82 -8.86
N GLY A 149 13.89 -0.58 -8.58
CA GLY A 149 14.79 0.19 -9.44
C GLY A 149 14.14 0.70 -10.72
N TYR A 150 12.82 0.93 -10.73
CA TYR A 150 12.16 1.59 -11.84
C TYR A 150 12.68 3.02 -12.01
N PRO A 151 12.96 3.50 -13.23
CA PRO A 151 13.56 4.82 -13.42
C PRO A 151 12.69 5.95 -12.85
N LEU A 152 13.27 6.79 -12.00
CA LEU A 152 12.56 7.96 -11.44
C LEU A 152 12.08 8.91 -12.55
N THR A 153 12.83 9.02 -13.65
CA THR A 153 12.44 9.80 -14.83
C THR A 153 11.17 9.26 -15.47
N ALA A 154 11.04 7.94 -15.61
CA ALA A 154 9.81 7.32 -16.13
C ALA A 154 8.60 7.58 -15.21
N MET A 155 8.80 7.54 -13.88
CA MET A 155 7.75 7.92 -12.93
C MET A 155 7.35 9.40 -13.07
N MET A 156 8.33 10.30 -13.16
CA MET A 156 8.07 11.74 -13.29
C MET A 156 7.44 12.12 -14.63
N ASN A 157 7.89 11.50 -15.73
CA ASN A 157 7.31 11.68 -17.05
C ASN A 157 5.83 11.30 -17.07
N GLN A 158 5.45 10.21 -16.37
CA GLN A 158 4.06 9.83 -16.18
C GLN A 158 3.27 10.88 -15.38
N ILE A 159 3.83 11.36 -14.26
CA ILE A 159 3.19 12.39 -13.43
C ILE A 159 3.00 13.71 -14.19
N TYR A 160 3.93 14.07 -15.07
CA TYR A 160 3.85 15.27 -15.89
C TYR A 160 3.00 15.10 -17.14
N SER A 161 2.67 13.86 -17.52
CA SER A 161 2.02 13.52 -18.78
C SER A 161 2.74 14.17 -19.98
N ASN A 162 4.07 14.16 -19.95
CA ASN A 162 4.90 14.78 -20.98
C ASN A 162 5.09 13.84 -22.18
N ALA A 163 5.81 14.28 -23.20
CA ALA A 163 6.00 13.52 -24.44
C ALA A 163 6.66 12.13 -24.26
N GLU A 164 7.36 11.90 -23.14
CA GLU A 164 8.00 10.62 -22.80
C GLU A 164 7.27 9.87 -21.68
N ASP A 165 6.00 10.22 -21.41
CA ASP A 165 5.16 9.43 -20.52
C ASP A 165 5.05 7.98 -21.04
N PRO A 166 5.48 6.96 -20.26
CA PRO A 166 5.46 5.57 -20.70
C PRO A 166 4.05 5.04 -21.01
N ILE A 167 2.99 5.67 -20.46
CA ILE A 167 1.59 5.34 -20.73
C ILE A 167 0.89 6.42 -21.57
N LYS A 168 1.69 7.27 -22.25
CA LYS A 168 1.25 8.17 -23.31
C LYS A 168 0.16 9.16 -22.86
N GLY A 169 0.20 9.62 -21.61
CA GLY A 169 -0.70 10.65 -21.09
C GLY A 169 -2.15 10.21 -20.97
N ARG A 170 -2.42 8.91 -21.09
CA ARG A 170 -3.78 8.34 -21.12
C ARG A 170 -4.40 8.20 -19.73
N GLN A 171 -3.59 8.35 -18.69
CA GLN A 171 -4.01 8.10 -17.33
C GLN A 171 -3.61 9.27 -16.42
N LEU A 172 -4.38 9.45 -15.35
CA LEU A 172 -4.10 10.43 -14.29
C LEU A 172 -2.67 10.23 -13.75
N PRO A 173 -1.97 11.30 -13.32
CA PRO A 173 -0.72 11.18 -12.56
C PRO A 173 -0.84 10.12 -11.45
N ILE A 174 0.27 9.47 -11.10
CA ILE A 174 0.43 8.39 -10.11
C ILE A 174 -0.18 7.03 -10.46
N MET A 175 -0.95 6.93 -11.53
CA MET A 175 -1.54 5.66 -11.99
C MET A 175 -0.53 4.92 -12.90
N TYR A 176 0.60 4.54 -12.32
CA TYR A 176 1.70 3.91 -13.05
C TYR A 176 1.33 2.53 -13.62
N SER A 177 2.11 2.09 -14.61
CA SER A 177 2.08 0.74 -15.18
C SER A 177 3.50 0.34 -15.57
N ALA A 178 4.02 -0.75 -15.01
CA ALA A 178 5.39 -1.20 -15.25
C ALA A 178 5.49 -2.73 -15.16
N LYS A 179 4.98 -3.41 -16.19
CA LYS A 179 4.89 -4.88 -16.25
C LYS A 179 6.23 -5.57 -15.98
N ASP A 180 7.32 -5.09 -16.57
CA ASP A 180 8.66 -5.70 -16.44
C ASP A 180 9.27 -5.53 -15.03
N TYR A 181 8.61 -4.75 -14.18
CA TYR A 181 8.95 -4.57 -12.77
C TYR A 181 7.95 -5.28 -11.85
N GLY A 182 7.11 -6.16 -12.41
CA GLY A 182 6.04 -6.84 -11.68
C GLY A 182 5.08 -5.85 -11.02
N PHE A 183 4.76 -4.75 -11.71
CA PHE A 183 3.84 -3.72 -11.23
C PHE A 183 2.68 -3.59 -12.22
N PHE A 184 1.54 -4.16 -11.84
CA PHE A 184 0.32 -4.13 -12.64
C PHE A 184 -0.20 -2.69 -12.77
N THR A 185 -0.85 -2.41 -13.90
CA THR A 185 -1.42 -1.08 -14.17
C THR A 185 -2.41 -0.68 -13.08
N ILE A 186 -2.23 0.50 -12.49
CA ILE A 186 -3.18 1.00 -11.50
C ILE A 186 -4.48 1.44 -12.19
N SER A 187 -5.60 1.17 -11.53
CA SER A 187 -6.92 1.73 -11.85
C SER A 187 -7.37 2.67 -10.73
N GLY A 188 -8.13 3.72 -11.10
CA GLY A 188 -8.78 4.59 -10.11
C GLY A 188 -9.94 3.92 -9.36
N ASN A 189 -10.45 2.79 -9.85
CA ASN A 189 -11.54 2.04 -9.24
C ASN A 189 -11.03 1.18 -8.08
N LEU A 190 -11.43 1.53 -6.85
CA LEU A 190 -11.00 0.85 -5.63
C LEU A 190 -11.43 -0.62 -5.60
N GLY A 191 -10.58 -1.47 -5.03
CA GLY A 191 -10.85 -2.90 -4.82
C GLY A 191 -10.68 -3.80 -6.05
N THR A 192 -10.88 -3.27 -7.26
CA THR A 192 -10.90 -4.05 -8.51
C THR A 192 -9.65 -4.88 -8.77
N GLN A 193 -8.48 -4.40 -8.36
CA GLN A 193 -7.19 -5.08 -8.55
C GLN A 193 -7.03 -6.33 -7.66
N VAL A 194 -7.79 -6.45 -6.57
CA VAL A 194 -7.66 -7.57 -5.62
C VAL A 194 -8.15 -8.88 -6.23
N PRO A 195 -9.38 -9.00 -6.77
CA PRO A 195 -9.79 -10.24 -7.45
C PRO A 195 -9.00 -10.48 -8.75
N GLN A 196 -8.47 -9.42 -9.40
CA GLN A 196 -7.57 -9.58 -10.54
C GLN A 196 -6.27 -10.28 -10.14
N ALA A 197 -5.69 -9.93 -8.97
CA ALA A 197 -4.52 -10.62 -8.42
C ALA A 197 -4.80 -12.09 -8.13
N VAL A 198 -5.97 -12.40 -7.57
CA VAL A 198 -6.41 -13.78 -7.34
C VAL A 198 -6.52 -14.54 -8.68
N GLY A 199 -7.14 -13.93 -9.69
CA GLY A 199 -7.24 -14.52 -11.03
C GLY A 199 -5.88 -14.75 -11.70
N TRP A 200 -4.94 -13.82 -11.52
CA TRP A 200 -3.57 -13.98 -12.00
C TRP A 200 -2.85 -15.14 -11.31
N ALA A 201 -2.96 -15.25 -9.99
CA ALA A 201 -2.41 -16.37 -9.22
C ALA A 201 -3.05 -17.71 -9.60
N MET A 202 -4.36 -17.75 -9.85
CA MET A 202 -5.05 -18.93 -10.36
C MET A 202 -4.52 -19.33 -11.75
N ALA A 203 -4.23 -18.36 -12.62
CA ALA A 203 -3.64 -18.63 -13.92
C ALA A 203 -2.22 -19.22 -13.81
N SER A 204 -1.40 -18.70 -12.89
CA SER A 204 -0.08 -19.24 -12.56
C SER A 204 -0.18 -20.71 -12.14
N ALA A 205 -1.03 -21.00 -11.14
CA ALA A 205 -1.26 -22.36 -10.65
C ALA A 205 -1.81 -23.30 -11.74
N TYR A 206 -2.77 -22.83 -12.55
CA TYR A 206 -3.35 -23.59 -13.66
C TYR A 206 -2.30 -23.99 -14.72
N LYS A 207 -1.28 -23.15 -14.90
CA LYS A 207 -0.16 -23.41 -15.82
C LYS A 207 0.96 -24.24 -15.21
N GLY A 208 0.92 -24.54 -13.91
CA GLY A 208 2.01 -25.21 -13.20
C GLY A 208 3.26 -24.32 -13.08
N ASP A 209 3.08 -23.00 -13.05
CA ASP A 209 4.15 -22.02 -12.86
C ASP A 209 4.44 -21.83 -11.36
N ASP A 210 5.55 -21.18 -11.02
CA ASP A 210 6.00 -20.95 -9.64
C ASP A 210 5.76 -19.51 -9.16
N LYS A 211 5.32 -18.61 -10.04
CA LYS A 211 5.08 -17.20 -9.75
C LYS A 211 3.86 -16.99 -8.87
N ILE A 212 3.91 -16.01 -7.98
CA ILE A 212 2.79 -15.64 -7.11
C ILE A 212 2.26 -14.25 -7.43
N ALA A 213 1.02 -13.97 -6.98
CA ALA A 213 0.51 -12.61 -6.98
C ALA A 213 0.59 -12.00 -5.58
N ILE A 214 0.72 -10.68 -5.53
CA ILE A 214 0.56 -9.90 -4.30
C ILE A 214 -0.34 -8.71 -4.61
N SER A 215 -1.34 -8.44 -3.79
CA SER A 215 -2.25 -7.30 -3.95
C SER A 215 -2.26 -6.41 -2.71
N TRP A 216 -2.66 -5.16 -2.90
CA TRP A 216 -2.86 -4.21 -1.81
C TRP A 216 -4.25 -3.61 -1.89
N ILE A 217 -4.86 -3.36 -0.73
CA ILE A 217 -6.11 -2.61 -0.59
C ILE A 217 -6.05 -1.77 0.69
N GLY A 218 -6.63 -0.57 0.69
CA GLY A 218 -6.74 0.25 1.92
C GLY A 218 -7.86 -0.23 2.83
N ASP A 219 -7.82 0.14 4.12
CA ASP A 219 -8.88 -0.16 5.11
C ASP A 219 -10.29 0.17 4.62
N GLY A 220 -10.51 1.39 4.13
CA GLY A 220 -11.81 1.81 3.58
C GLY A 220 -12.26 0.99 2.37
N ALA A 221 -11.34 0.64 1.47
CA ALA A 221 -11.66 -0.14 0.28
C ALA A 221 -11.99 -1.61 0.61
N THR A 222 -11.72 -2.09 1.83
CA THR A 222 -12.21 -3.42 2.26
C THR A 222 -13.74 -3.51 2.36
N ALA A 223 -14.45 -2.37 2.31
CA ALA A 223 -15.91 -2.33 2.22
C ALA A 223 -16.43 -2.51 0.77
N GLU A 224 -15.57 -2.47 -0.25
CA GLU A 224 -15.95 -2.75 -1.63
C GLU A 224 -16.23 -4.25 -1.84
N GLY A 225 -17.22 -4.56 -2.68
CA GLY A 225 -17.63 -5.94 -2.95
C GLY A 225 -16.50 -6.81 -3.53
N ASP A 226 -15.53 -6.20 -4.22
CA ASP A 226 -14.39 -6.91 -4.79
C ASP A 226 -13.43 -7.49 -3.74
N PHE A 227 -13.35 -6.90 -2.55
CA PHE A 227 -12.59 -7.50 -1.44
C PHE A 227 -13.21 -8.83 -1.01
N HIS A 228 -14.54 -8.88 -0.86
CA HIS A 228 -15.29 -10.10 -0.57
C HIS A 228 -15.10 -11.18 -1.66
N ASN A 229 -15.19 -10.77 -2.92
CA ASN A 229 -15.01 -11.67 -4.07
C ASN A 229 -13.60 -12.27 -4.08
N ALA A 230 -12.58 -11.45 -3.82
CA ALA A 230 -11.20 -11.91 -3.76
C ALA A 230 -10.98 -12.96 -2.67
N LEU A 231 -11.46 -12.73 -1.44
CA LEU A 231 -11.33 -13.70 -0.34
C LEU A 231 -12.03 -15.03 -0.68
N THR A 232 -13.23 -14.94 -1.26
CA THR A 232 -14.00 -16.13 -1.68
C THR A 232 -13.23 -16.96 -2.69
N PHE A 233 -12.75 -16.35 -3.78
CA PHE A 233 -12.03 -17.07 -4.83
C PHE A 233 -10.65 -17.56 -4.37
N ALA A 234 -9.92 -16.77 -3.59
CA ALA A 234 -8.62 -17.15 -3.05
C ALA A 234 -8.73 -18.40 -2.17
N SER A 235 -9.79 -18.50 -1.37
CA SER A 235 -10.10 -19.66 -0.54
C SER A 235 -10.50 -20.88 -1.38
N VAL A 236 -11.52 -20.74 -2.23
CA VAL A 236 -12.09 -21.84 -3.02
C VAL A 236 -11.04 -22.52 -3.89
N TYR A 237 -10.18 -21.73 -4.54
CA TYR A 237 -9.19 -22.24 -5.49
C TYR A 237 -7.79 -22.40 -4.90
N ARG A 238 -7.61 -22.13 -3.59
CA ARG A 238 -6.28 -22.10 -2.94
C ARG A 238 -5.24 -21.33 -3.75
N ALA A 239 -5.62 -20.15 -4.25
CA ALA A 239 -4.77 -19.38 -5.14
C ALA A 239 -3.45 -18.97 -4.43
N PRO A 240 -2.28 -19.03 -5.10
CA PRO A 240 -1.01 -18.60 -4.53
C PRO A 240 -0.88 -17.07 -4.54
N VAL A 241 -1.59 -16.41 -3.62
CA VAL A 241 -1.68 -14.95 -3.54
C VAL A 241 -1.54 -14.41 -2.12
N ILE A 242 -0.81 -13.30 -1.99
CA ILE A 242 -0.73 -12.51 -0.76
C ILE A 242 -1.69 -11.32 -0.86
N LEU A 243 -2.66 -11.23 0.03
CA LEU A 243 -3.70 -10.20 0.04
C LEU A 243 -3.43 -9.20 1.17
N ASN A 244 -2.77 -8.09 0.86
CA ASN A 244 -2.43 -7.07 1.86
C ASN A 244 -3.56 -6.06 2.03
N ILE A 245 -3.89 -5.78 3.28
CA ILE A 245 -4.76 -4.68 3.72
C ILE A 245 -3.86 -3.65 4.39
N VAL A 246 -3.70 -2.49 3.78
CA VAL A 246 -2.99 -1.36 4.38
C VAL A 246 -3.98 -0.57 5.22
N ASN A 247 -4.01 -0.85 6.52
CA ASN A 247 -4.84 -0.13 7.47
C ASN A 247 -4.05 1.08 7.98
N ASN A 248 -4.26 2.23 7.33
CA ASN A 248 -3.60 3.49 7.65
C ASN A 248 -4.51 4.45 8.44
N GLN A 249 -5.58 3.89 9.02
CA GLN A 249 -6.60 4.49 9.87
C GLN A 249 -7.62 5.39 9.16
N TRP A 250 -7.43 5.73 7.88
CA TRP A 250 -8.21 6.76 7.19
C TRP A 250 -8.44 6.51 5.70
N ALA A 251 -9.70 6.49 5.29
CA ALA A 251 -10.12 6.57 3.89
C ALA A 251 -10.63 7.98 3.56
N ILE A 252 -9.81 8.79 2.89
CA ILE A 252 -10.03 10.25 2.72
C ILE A 252 -10.18 10.92 4.09
N SER A 253 -11.42 11.17 4.52
CA SER A 253 -11.81 11.76 5.81
C SER A 253 -12.60 10.80 6.71
N SER A 254 -12.90 9.59 6.23
CA SER A 254 -13.59 8.55 6.99
C SER A 254 -12.57 7.77 7.81
N PHE A 255 -12.72 7.81 9.13
CA PHE A 255 -11.97 6.96 10.06
C PHE A 255 -12.31 5.49 9.82
N GLN A 256 -11.31 4.61 9.94
CA GLN A 256 -11.43 3.16 9.71
C GLN A 256 -12.58 2.49 10.46
N GLY A 257 -13.03 3.06 11.59
CA GLY A 257 -14.18 2.56 12.35
C GLY A 257 -15.47 2.50 11.53
N ILE A 258 -15.63 3.41 10.55
CA ILE A 258 -16.76 3.42 9.61
C ILE A 258 -16.64 2.25 8.61
N ALA A 259 -15.43 1.79 8.31
CA ALA A 259 -15.16 0.58 7.51
C ALA A 259 -15.22 -0.73 8.34
N GLY A 260 -15.64 -0.62 9.61
CA GLY A 260 -15.90 -1.73 10.52
C GLY A 260 -14.76 -2.09 11.47
N GLY A 261 -13.63 -1.37 11.45
CA GLY A 261 -12.48 -1.76 12.29
C GLY A 261 -12.58 -1.32 13.77
N LEU A 262 -13.72 -0.79 14.22
CA LEU A 262 -14.07 -0.75 15.65
C LEU A 262 -14.66 -2.07 16.15
N GLU A 263 -15.25 -2.88 15.27
CA GLU A 263 -15.90 -4.13 15.67
C GLU A 263 -14.92 -5.30 15.66
N THR A 264 -13.85 -5.20 14.87
CA THR A 264 -12.85 -6.26 14.68
C THR A 264 -11.59 -5.72 13.98
N THR A 265 -10.60 -6.58 13.73
CA THR A 265 -9.45 -6.27 12.87
C THR A 265 -9.77 -6.53 11.39
N PHE A 266 -9.06 -5.92 10.46
CA PHE A 266 -9.27 -6.22 9.05
C PHE A 266 -8.73 -7.60 8.67
N ALA A 267 -7.67 -8.06 9.34
CA ALA A 267 -7.16 -9.42 9.21
C ALA A 267 -8.22 -10.48 9.56
N SER A 268 -9.04 -10.26 10.60
CA SER A 268 -10.02 -11.26 11.04
C SER A 268 -11.13 -11.52 10.01
N LYS A 269 -11.38 -10.57 9.09
CA LYS A 269 -12.35 -10.74 8.00
C LYS A 269 -12.03 -11.99 7.16
N ALA A 270 -10.75 -12.36 7.05
CA ALA A 270 -10.30 -13.55 6.33
C ALA A 270 -10.73 -14.88 6.97
N ILE A 271 -10.89 -14.91 8.30
CA ILE A 271 -11.22 -16.13 9.06
C ILE A 271 -12.57 -16.69 8.59
N GLY A 272 -13.53 -15.82 8.30
CA GLY A 272 -14.85 -16.21 7.79
C GLY A 272 -14.82 -16.91 6.43
N TYR A 273 -13.74 -16.73 5.66
CA TYR A 273 -13.51 -17.39 4.37
C TYR A 273 -12.60 -18.61 4.48
N GLY A 274 -12.16 -18.99 5.68
CA GLY A 274 -11.23 -20.09 5.89
C GLY A 274 -9.80 -19.80 5.46
N LEU A 275 -9.43 -18.51 5.33
CA LEU A 275 -8.08 -18.08 4.99
C LEU A 275 -7.28 -17.74 6.27
N PRO A 276 -5.96 -18.03 6.30
CA PRO A 276 -5.12 -17.55 7.38
C PRO A 276 -4.91 -16.05 7.23
N ALA A 277 -4.76 -15.37 8.37
CA ALA A 277 -4.46 -13.96 8.39
C ALA A 277 -3.43 -13.60 9.44
N LEU A 278 -2.60 -12.63 9.10
CA LEU A 278 -1.60 -12.02 9.96
C LEU A 278 -1.94 -10.55 10.13
N ARG A 279 -1.81 -10.02 11.35
CA ARG A 279 -1.82 -8.58 11.60
C ARG A 279 -0.42 -8.14 12.03
N VAL A 280 0.16 -7.23 11.26
CA VAL A 280 1.60 -6.90 11.29
C VAL A 280 1.75 -5.40 11.47
N ASP A 281 2.73 -4.99 12.27
CA ASP A 281 3.17 -3.60 12.36
C ASP A 281 3.73 -3.15 11.01
N GLY A 282 2.98 -2.29 10.32
CA GLY A 282 3.34 -1.80 8.98
C GLY A 282 4.50 -0.81 8.98
N ASN A 283 4.92 -0.32 10.15
CA ASN A 283 6.04 0.62 10.29
C ASN A 283 7.33 -0.10 10.73
N ASP A 284 7.26 -1.40 10.97
CA ASP A 284 8.40 -2.25 11.26
C ASP A 284 8.88 -2.95 9.98
N PHE A 285 9.94 -2.43 9.36
CA PHE A 285 10.51 -2.98 8.14
C PHE A 285 10.84 -4.48 8.26
N LEU A 286 11.35 -4.94 9.41
CA LEU A 286 11.72 -6.34 9.61
C LEU A 286 10.48 -7.23 9.77
N ALA A 287 9.44 -6.75 10.46
CA ALA A 287 8.18 -7.49 10.60
C ALA A 287 7.45 -7.62 9.26
N VAL A 288 7.37 -6.53 8.47
CA VAL A 288 6.79 -6.56 7.12
C VAL A 288 7.56 -7.54 6.22
N TRP A 289 8.90 -7.49 6.26
CA TRP A 289 9.74 -8.43 5.52
C TRP A 289 9.45 -9.88 5.91
N ALA A 290 9.49 -10.19 7.20
CA ALA A 290 9.32 -11.55 7.70
C ALA A 290 7.92 -12.13 7.42
N ALA A 291 6.87 -11.32 7.60
CA ALA A 291 5.50 -11.73 7.30
C ALA A 291 5.29 -11.96 5.79
N THR A 292 5.91 -11.12 4.95
CA THR A 292 5.84 -11.28 3.49
C THR A 292 6.60 -12.52 3.05
N GLN A 293 7.81 -12.76 3.56
CA GLN A 293 8.58 -13.97 3.29
C GLN A 293 7.80 -15.23 3.68
N TRP A 294 7.18 -15.23 4.86
CA TRP A 294 6.35 -16.35 5.32
C TRP A 294 5.16 -16.59 4.39
N ALA A 295 4.46 -15.53 3.98
CA ALA A 295 3.30 -15.64 3.10
C ALA A 295 3.67 -16.05 1.67
N GLU A 296 4.84 -15.61 1.17
CA GLU A 296 5.41 -16.04 -0.10
C GLU A 296 5.72 -17.54 -0.07
N GLU A 297 6.44 -18.01 0.94
CA GLU A 297 6.79 -19.42 1.10
C GLU A 297 5.54 -20.30 1.17
N ARG A 298 4.53 -19.84 1.92
CA ARG A 298 3.22 -20.51 2.00
C ARG A 298 2.53 -20.60 0.63
N ALA A 299 2.51 -19.49 -0.12
CA ALA A 299 1.89 -19.43 -1.45
C ALA A 299 2.61 -20.37 -2.43
N ARG A 300 3.94 -20.31 -2.51
CA ARG A 300 4.76 -21.17 -3.40
C ARG A 300 4.71 -22.65 -2.99
N SER A 301 4.46 -22.94 -1.72
CA SER A 301 4.29 -24.32 -1.20
C SER A 301 2.88 -24.87 -1.38
N ASN A 302 2.06 -24.26 -2.25
CA ASN A 302 0.67 -24.67 -2.56
C ASN A 302 -0.26 -24.73 -1.34
N GLN A 303 0.03 -24.00 -0.27
CA GLN A 303 -0.85 -23.88 0.90
C GLN A 303 -1.94 -22.83 0.68
N GLY A 304 -1.89 -22.11 -0.43
CA GLY A 304 -2.87 -21.11 -0.87
C GLY A 304 -2.63 -19.73 -0.28
N ALA A 305 -3.68 -18.90 -0.30
CA ALA A 305 -3.57 -17.49 -0.01
C ALA A 305 -3.31 -17.16 1.46
N THR A 306 -2.74 -15.98 1.69
CA THR A 306 -2.58 -15.38 3.03
C THR A 306 -3.09 -13.95 3.01
N VAL A 307 -3.86 -13.55 4.02
CA VAL A 307 -4.26 -12.15 4.22
C VAL A 307 -3.31 -11.50 5.22
N ILE A 308 -2.82 -10.29 4.94
CA ILE A 308 -1.95 -9.55 5.86
C ILE A 308 -2.56 -8.17 6.09
N GLU A 309 -2.99 -7.86 7.32
CA GLU A 309 -3.27 -6.49 7.72
C GLU A 309 -1.97 -5.81 8.15
N LEU A 310 -1.54 -4.83 7.38
CA LEU A 310 -0.41 -3.96 7.66
C LEU A 310 -0.93 -2.73 8.40
N PHE A 311 -0.76 -2.74 9.72
CA PHE A 311 -1.28 -1.72 10.63
C PHE A 311 -0.30 -0.55 10.72
N THR A 312 -0.68 0.57 10.11
CA THR A 312 0.17 1.75 9.91
C THR A 312 -0.65 3.02 10.09
N TYR A 313 -0.09 4.19 9.76
CA TYR A 313 -0.78 5.46 9.86
C TYR A 313 -0.44 6.36 8.67
N ARG A 314 -1.49 6.98 8.10
CA ARG A 314 -1.35 7.91 6.97
C ARG A 314 -0.85 9.28 7.43
N GLY A 315 0.47 9.49 7.42
CA GLY A 315 1.08 10.73 7.91
C GLY A 315 0.76 11.96 7.06
N ALA A 316 0.69 11.80 5.74
CA ALA A 316 0.35 12.88 4.81
C ALA A 316 -1.17 13.05 4.59
N PRO A 317 -1.60 14.16 3.97
CA PRO A 317 -2.95 14.29 3.40
C PRO A 317 -3.32 13.12 2.47
N HIS A 318 -4.62 12.91 2.27
CA HIS A 318 -5.10 11.88 1.35
C HIS A 318 -4.54 12.10 -0.06
N SER A 319 -4.56 13.34 -0.54
CA SER A 319 -3.98 13.74 -1.82
C SER A 319 -3.63 15.23 -1.80
N THR A 320 -3.10 15.75 -2.90
CA THR A 320 -2.91 17.20 -3.07
C THR A 320 -4.21 18.01 -3.07
N SER A 321 -5.38 17.35 -3.11
CA SER A 321 -6.71 17.97 -3.06
C SER A 321 -7.38 17.86 -1.69
N ASP A 322 -6.69 17.30 -0.70
CA ASP A 322 -7.23 17.03 0.64
C ASP A 322 -6.62 17.94 1.71
N ASP A 323 -7.41 18.19 2.77
CA ASP A 323 -6.99 18.94 3.96
C ASP A 323 -7.38 18.18 5.24
N PRO A 324 -6.42 17.48 5.87
CA PRO A 324 -6.65 16.72 7.09
C PRO A 324 -7.10 17.54 8.29
N SER A 325 -6.74 18.82 8.34
CA SER A 325 -7.10 19.70 9.46
C SER A 325 -8.60 19.90 9.60
N ARG A 326 -9.38 19.48 8.60
CA ARG A 326 -10.84 19.54 8.60
C ARG A 326 -11.53 18.35 9.26
N TYR A 327 -10.82 17.24 9.51
CA TYR A 327 -11.48 16.01 10.00
C TYR A 327 -10.71 15.19 11.03
N ARG A 328 -9.41 15.44 11.23
CA ARG A 328 -8.59 14.76 12.25
C ARG A 328 -7.65 15.72 12.98
N PRO A 329 -7.12 15.36 14.16
CA PRO A 329 -6.10 16.15 14.85
C PRO A 329 -4.83 16.36 14.00
N GLY A 330 -4.16 17.50 14.17
CA GLY A 330 -3.04 17.92 13.30
C GLY A 330 -1.74 17.15 13.51
N ASP A 331 -1.45 16.75 14.75
CA ASP A 331 -0.22 16.06 15.21
C ASP A 331 -0.44 14.56 15.40
N GLU A 332 -1.51 13.99 14.85
CA GLU A 332 -1.89 12.58 15.05
C GLU A 332 -0.83 11.61 14.52
N HIS A 333 -0.15 11.94 13.43
CA HIS A 333 0.97 11.14 12.90
C HIS A 333 2.18 11.08 13.84
N GLU A 334 2.53 12.21 14.45
CA GLU A 334 3.71 12.33 15.34
C GLU A 334 3.51 11.54 16.64
N LYS A 335 2.25 11.37 17.04
CA LYS A 335 1.84 10.59 18.22
C LYS A 335 1.47 9.15 17.89
N TRP A 336 1.63 8.72 16.64
CA TRP A 336 1.35 7.34 16.26
C TRP A 336 2.29 6.39 17.04
N PRO A 337 1.73 5.46 17.84
CA PRO A 337 2.53 4.60 18.73
C PRO A 337 3.49 3.64 18.02
N LEU A 338 3.31 3.35 16.72
CA LEU A 338 4.28 2.54 15.95
C LEU A 338 5.32 3.40 15.20
N GLY A 339 5.36 4.70 15.47
CA GLY A 339 6.41 5.63 15.04
C GLY A 339 6.55 5.81 13.53
N ASP A 340 7.70 6.31 13.11
CA ASP A 340 8.08 6.47 11.71
C ASP A 340 8.91 5.26 11.24
N PRO A 341 8.57 4.61 10.12
CA PRO A 341 9.33 3.46 9.62
C PRO A 341 10.81 3.76 9.30
N ILE A 342 11.12 4.97 8.84
CA ILE A 342 12.49 5.38 8.54
C ILE A 342 13.29 5.52 9.83
N GLU A 343 12.72 6.16 10.85
CA GLU A 343 13.42 6.38 12.11
C GLU A 343 13.63 5.08 12.88
N ARG A 344 12.62 4.18 12.89
CA ARG A 344 12.75 2.88 13.56
C ARG A 344 13.84 2.01 12.94
N LEU A 345 13.89 1.93 11.61
CA LEU A 345 14.96 1.16 10.95
C LEU A 345 16.34 1.84 11.11
N ARG A 346 16.39 3.17 11.09
CA ARG A 346 17.62 3.93 11.39
C ARG A 346 18.12 3.61 12.80
N GLN A 347 17.26 3.68 13.81
CA GLN A 347 17.61 3.37 15.20
C GLN A 347 18.17 1.95 15.33
N HIS A 348 17.50 0.95 14.74
CA HIS A 348 17.96 -0.42 14.72
C HIS A 348 19.36 -0.58 14.08
N LEU A 349 19.55 0.01 12.90
CA LEU A 349 20.82 -0.03 12.19
C LEU A 349 21.95 0.66 12.96
N THR A 350 21.67 1.77 13.64
CA THR A 350 22.63 2.46 14.51
C THR A 350 23.02 1.59 15.69
N LEU A 351 22.04 0.94 16.33
CA LEU A 351 22.26 0.07 17.48
C LEU A 351 23.18 -1.11 17.16
N ILE A 352 23.07 -1.69 15.95
CA ILE A 352 23.94 -2.79 15.51
C ILE A 352 25.27 -2.31 14.87
N GLY A 353 25.55 -1.00 14.88
CA GLY A 353 26.81 -0.41 14.38
C GLY A 353 26.89 -0.27 12.86
N GLU A 354 25.78 -0.42 12.14
CA GLU A 354 25.72 -0.42 10.67
C GLU A 354 25.29 0.93 10.08
N TRP A 355 24.91 1.88 10.93
CA TRP A 355 24.50 3.22 10.56
C TRP A 355 24.89 4.26 11.61
N ASP A 356 24.92 5.52 11.19
CA ASP A 356 25.24 6.67 12.03
C ASP A 356 24.61 7.94 11.41
N ASP A 357 24.70 9.06 12.13
CA ASP A 357 24.13 10.33 11.70
C ASP A 357 24.78 10.86 10.40
N GLU A 358 26.08 10.63 10.21
CA GLU A 358 26.80 11.07 9.01
C GLU A 358 26.28 10.35 7.77
N ARG A 359 26.15 9.01 7.82
CA ARG A 359 25.56 8.17 6.78
C ARG A 359 24.11 8.52 6.54
N HIS A 360 23.35 8.83 7.59
CA HIS A 360 21.96 9.24 7.47
C HIS A 360 21.82 10.54 6.68
N MET A 361 22.58 11.57 7.06
CA MET A 361 22.59 12.86 6.37
C MET A 361 23.10 12.75 4.93
N ALA A 362 24.11 11.91 4.69
CA ALA A 362 24.59 11.61 3.35
C ALA A 362 23.50 10.95 2.48
N ALA A 363 22.78 9.96 3.01
CA ALA A 363 21.69 9.28 2.30
C ALA A 363 20.51 10.22 1.99
N LEU A 364 20.14 11.10 2.91
CA LEU A 364 19.12 12.14 2.68
C LEU A 364 19.53 13.08 1.54
N LYS A 365 20.78 13.56 1.57
CA LYS A 365 21.32 14.44 0.51
C LYS A 365 21.38 13.72 -0.83
N GLU A 366 21.83 12.47 -0.84
CA GLU A 366 21.90 11.63 -2.03
C GLU A 366 20.53 11.45 -2.67
N ALA A 367 19.51 11.08 -1.88
CA ALA A 367 18.14 10.91 -2.35
C ALA A 367 17.56 12.20 -2.96
N VAL A 368 17.78 13.35 -2.29
CA VAL A 368 17.35 14.65 -2.82
C VAL A 368 18.02 14.97 -4.15
N GLU A 369 19.32 14.71 -4.28
CA GLU A 369 20.05 14.98 -5.53
C GLU A 369 19.64 14.03 -6.66
N GLN A 370 19.42 12.74 -6.38
CA GLN A 370 18.88 11.78 -7.36
C GLN A 370 17.52 12.24 -7.90
N VAL A 371 16.61 12.61 -7.00
CA VAL A 371 15.27 13.11 -7.34
C VAL A 371 15.35 14.45 -8.09
N ARG A 372 16.28 15.33 -7.73
CA ARG A 372 16.51 16.60 -8.42
C ARG A 372 17.03 16.39 -9.84
N ALA A 373 17.99 15.48 -10.02
CA ALA A 373 18.55 15.15 -11.32
C ALA A 373 17.48 14.57 -12.25
N ALA A 374 16.74 13.56 -11.79
CA ALA A 374 15.61 12.99 -12.54
C ALA A 374 14.54 14.03 -12.86
N GLY A 375 14.25 14.93 -11.92
CA GLY A 375 13.31 16.03 -12.12
C GLY A 375 13.79 17.03 -13.18
N LYS A 376 15.09 17.37 -13.21
CA LYS A 376 15.65 18.26 -14.23
C LYS A 376 15.55 17.63 -15.63
N GLU A 377 15.84 16.34 -15.75
CA GLU A 377 15.71 15.60 -17.00
C GLU A 377 14.26 15.54 -17.48
N SER A 378 13.33 15.18 -16.59
CA SER A 378 11.90 15.07 -16.91
C SER A 378 11.28 16.43 -17.24
N GLU A 379 11.65 17.49 -16.52
CA GLU A 379 11.18 18.86 -16.78
C GLU A 379 11.75 19.44 -18.08
N ALA A 380 12.91 18.97 -18.56
CA ALA A 380 13.48 19.39 -19.84
C ALA A 380 12.65 18.87 -21.04
N ILE A 381 11.98 17.72 -20.89
CA ILE A 381 11.01 17.20 -21.87
C ILE A 381 9.72 18.04 -21.83
N GLY A 382 9.37 18.51 -20.63
CA GLY A 382 8.31 19.46 -20.35
C GLY A 382 7.36 18.97 -19.25
N THR A 383 6.55 19.89 -18.74
CA THR A 383 5.56 19.62 -17.68
C THR A 383 4.13 19.83 -18.18
N LEU A 384 3.15 19.81 -17.26
CA LEU A 384 1.75 20.08 -17.56
C LEU A 384 1.60 21.38 -18.39
N GLY A 385 0.92 21.26 -19.53
CA GLY A 385 0.67 22.38 -20.44
C GLY A 385 1.85 22.80 -21.32
N GLN A 386 3.04 22.26 -21.12
CA GLN A 386 4.25 22.57 -21.90
C GLN A 386 4.59 21.48 -22.91
N SER A 387 4.42 20.22 -22.51
CA SER A 387 4.69 19.04 -23.32
C SER A 387 3.56 18.04 -23.14
N ARG A 388 3.33 17.23 -24.18
CA ARG A 388 2.34 16.17 -24.16
C ARG A 388 2.71 15.09 -25.19
N PRO A 389 2.25 13.86 -25.00
CA PRO A 389 2.25 12.84 -26.03
C PRO A 389 1.50 13.32 -27.28
N SER A 390 1.79 12.68 -28.42
CA SER A 390 1.07 12.97 -29.66
C SER A 390 -0.43 12.71 -29.49
N VAL A 391 -1.28 13.62 -29.98
CA VAL A 391 -2.74 13.45 -29.93
C VAL A 391 -3.19 12.16 -30.64
N LYS A 392 -2.42 11.69 -31.64
CA LYS A 392 -2.66 10.41 -32.31
C LYS A 392 -2.72 9.23 -31.33
N THR A 393 -1.91 9.22 -30.27
CA THR A 393 -1.83 8.09 -29.34
C THR A 393 -3.10 7.93 -28.49
N MET A 394 -3.98 8.93 -28.46
CA MET A 394 -5.30 8.86 -27.82
C MET A 394 -6.19 7.78 -28.44
N PHE A 395 -6.01 7.48 -29.73
CA PHE A 395 -6.81 6.50 -30.48
C PHE A 395 -6.17 5.11 -30.57
N GLU A 396 -4.92 4.98 -30.12
CA GLU A 396 -4.17 3.73 -30.16
C GLU A 396 -4.44 2.88 -28.90
N GLU A 397 -4.31 1.56 -29.01
CA GLU A 397 -4.41 0.59 -27.91
C GLU A 397 -5.78 0.53 -27.20
N VAL A 398 -6.81 1.16 -27.76
CA VAL A 398 -8.22 0.89 -27.41
C VAL A 398 -8.57 -0.57 -27.73
N TYR A 399 -8.07 -1.05 -28.87
CA TYR A 399 -8.11 -2.45 -29.30
C TYR A 399 -6.71 -2.87 -29.77
N ALA A 400 -6.46 -4.18 -29.84
CA ALA A 400 -5.19 -4.73 -30.32
C ALA A 400 -4.95 -4.44 -31.81
N THR A 401 -6.02 -4.45 -32.61
CA THR A 401 -6.00 -4.07 -34.02
C THR A 401 -6.79 -2.78 -34.21
N GLU A 402 -6.33 -1.93 -35.11
CA GLU A 402 -6.97 -0.62 -35.37
C GLU A 402 -8.42 -0.80 -35.81
N ASP A 403 -9.35 -0.16 -35.09
CA ASP A 403 -10.77 -0.16 -35.42
C ASP A 403 -11.07 0.97 -36.42
N TRP A 404 -11.82 0.67 -37.48
CA TRP A 404 -12.10 1.65 -38.55
C TRP A 404 -12.76 2.94 -38.04
N ARG A 405 -13.56 2.87 -36.96
CA ARG A 405 -14.20 4.04 -36.35
C ARG A 405 -13.17 4.95 -35.68
N LEU A 406 -12.14 4.37 -35.07
CA LEU A 406 -11.03 5.13 -34.48
C LEU A 406 -10.17 5.77 -35.57
N VAL A 407 -10.01 5.12 -36.73
CA VAL A 407 -9.35 5.72 -37.90
C VAL A 407 -10.11 6.95 -38.39
N GLU A 408 -11.43 6.86 -38.50
CA GLU A 408 -12.29 7.97 -38.93
C GLU A 408 -12.22 9.13 -37.94
N GLN A 409 -12.40 8.87 -36.64
CA GLN A 409 -12.27 9.89 -35.60
C GLN A 409 -10.89 10.56 -35.58
N ARG A 410 -9.82 9.78 -35.75
CA ARG A 410 -8.47 10.33 -35.84
C ARG A 410 -8.32 11.28 -37.03
N ARG A 411 -8.88 10.93 -38.20
CA ARG A 411 -8.91 11.79 -39.38
C ARG A 411 -9.71 13.07 -39.15
N GLU A 412 -10.84 13.01 -38.46
CA GLU A 412 -11.66 14.18 -38.11
C GLU A 412 -10.92 15.18 -37.22
N VAL A 413 -10.03 14.71 -36.34
CA VAL A 413 -9.18 15.54 -35.48
C VAL A 413 -7.91 16.04 -36.20
N GLY A 414 -7.60 15.50 -37.38
CA GLY A 414 -6.50 15.95 -38.23
C GLY A 414 -5.11 15.45 -37.82
N VAL A 415 -5.01 14.27 -37.16
CA VAL A 415 -3.74 13.68 -36.67
C VAL A 415 -3.48 12.26 -37.17
#